data_AF-A0A4Y2TC30-F1
#
_entry.id   AF-A0A4Y2TC30-F1
#
_cell.length_a   1.000
_cell.length_b   1.000
_cell.length_c   1.000
_cell.angle_alpha   90.00
_cell.angle_beta   90.00
_cell.angle_gamma   90.00
#
_symmetry.space_group_name_H-M   'P 1'
#
loop_
_entity.id
_entity.type
_entity.pdbx_description
1 polymer ?
#
loop_
_entity_poly.entity_id
_entity_poly.type
_entity_poly.pdbx_seq_one_letter_code
_entity_poly.pdbx_strand_id
1 'polypeptide(L)'
;MESATRMSHGSCTGPDFWNLVTDEVLRQDWPQGVHLQVFADDFIFLVNDGTKQEVKTLANKVLQTFKTWTDKHKLEISLDKTNYLHIKKNRSGPMWYSGIKSGQNSIKRASVIKYLGVLIDDGLNFAAHLSAIKNKSLILHQGLKNVSGISWELSRNIRRQLYLTVVEKVILYAHNITARQQKHLSSIQRKFLLNTTGAYSTTPTAALQSLEGLMPLHIKAKMQSTLVRVGRLGRNCDYEGFHFDHENYEQPSSPSTIHPALFSLEDRISHGGARSFQQNAK
;
A
#
# COMPACT_ATOMS: atom_id res chain seq x y z
N MET A 1 9.21 26.45 28.60
CA MET A 1 8.05 26.88 27.79
C MET A 1 8.09 26.08 26.51
N GLU A 2 7.46 24.90 26.51
CA GLU A 2 7.47 23.96 25.40
C GLU A 2 6.01 23.64 25.10
N SER A 3 5.45 24.34 24.10
CA SER A 3 4.05 24.17 23.72
C SER A 3 3.79 24.75 22.34
N ALA A 4 4.17 24.00 21.28
CA ALA A 4 3.45 23.89 20.00
C ALA A 4 4.27 23.11 18.95
N THR A 5 4.47 21.79 19.11
CA THR A 5 5.14 20.97 18.06
C THR A 5 4.29 19.79 17.60
N ARG A 6 2.97 19.82 17.81
CA ARG A 6 2.07 18.77 17.33
C ARG A 6 1.03 19.38 16.41
N MET A 7 1.04 18.97 15.14
CA MET A 7 -0.08 19.25 14.25
C MET A 7 -1.33 18.57 14.81
N SER A 8 -2.46 19.27 14.81
CA SER A 8 -3.72 18.69 15.25
C SER A 8 -4.14 17.58 14.28
N HIS A 9 -4.47 16.41 14.84
CA HIS A 9 -5.05 15.32 14.06
C HIS A 9 -6.43 15.80 13.57
N GLY A 10 -6.52 16.18 12.30
CA GLY A 10 -7.73 16.76 11.70
C GLY A 10 -7.57 18.16 11.10
N SER A 11 -6.37 18.77 11.17
CA SER A 11 -6.10 19.98 10.35
C SER A 11 -6.10 19.62 8.87
N CYS A 12 -6.85 20.38 8.06
CA CYS A 12 -6.87 20.22 6.61
C CYS A 12 -5.50 20.46 5.97
N THR A 13 -4.61 21.22 6.61
CA THR A 13 -3.25 21.55 6.12
C THR A 13 -2.16 20.63 6.68
N GLY A 14 -2.50 19.75 7.62
CA GLY A 14 -1.57 18.79 8.22
C GLY A 14 -0.84 17.94 7.17
N PRO A 15 -1.57 17.29 6.24
CA PRO A 15 -0.98 16.46 5.19
C PRO A 15 -0.03 17.24 4.27
N ASP A 16 -0.38 18.46 3.88
CA ASP A 16 0.45 19.26 2.96
C ASP A 16 1.77 19.67 3.61
N PHE A 17 1.76 20.07 4.88
CA PHE A 17 2.98 20.36 5.61
C PHE A 17 3.86 19.12 5.79
N TRP A 18 3.25 17.96 6.04
CA TRP A 18 4.00 16.71 6.11
C TRP A 18 4.64 16.35 4.76
N ASN A 19 3.94 16.60 3.66
CA ASN A 19 4.51 16.47 2.32
C ASN A 19 5.71 17.41 2.11
N LEU A 20 5.68 18.65 2.62
CA LEU A 20 6.83 19.56 2.56
C LEU A 20 8.04 19.03 3.33
N VAL A 21 7.82 18.54 4.56
CA VAL A 21 8.91 17.98 5.39
C VAL A 21 9.50 16.73 4.74
N THR A 22 8.65 15.85 4.19
CA THR A 22 9.10 14.61 3.54
C THR A 22 9.71 14.85 2.16
N ASP A 23 9.37 15.93 1.46
CA ASP A 23 9.98 16.29 0.19
C ASP A 23 11.50 16.53 0.32
N GLU A 24 11.95 17.06 1.46
CA GLU A 24 13.38 17.26 1.74
C GLU A 24 14.17 15.93 1.67
N VAL A 25 13.65 14.87 2.29
CA VAL A 25 14.30 13.54 2.30
C VAL A 25 14.07 12.77 1.00
N LEU A 26 12.98 13.05 0.29
CA LEU A 26 12.73 12.50 -1.04
C LEU A 26 13.68 13.08 -2.11
N ARG A 27 14.06 14.35 -2.00
CA ARG A 27 15.03 15.01 -2.91
C ARG A 27 16.49 14.77 -2.54
N GLN A 28 16.75 14.09 -1.42
CA GLN A 28 18.10 13.73 -1.05
C GLN A 28 18.74 12.83 -2.10
N ASP A 29 20.03 13.04 -2.37
CA ASP A 29 20.78 12.20 -3.30
C ASP A 29 21.07 10.84 -2.66
N TRP A 30 20.21 9.88 -2.96
CA TRP A 30 20.35 8.50 -2.51
C TRP A 30 21.36 7.75 -3.38
N PRO A 31 22.27 6.96 -2.80
CA PRO A 31 23.26 6.22 -3.57
C PRO A 31 22.60 5.27 -4.59
N GLN A 32 23.33 4.94 -5.66
CA GLN A 32 22.88 3.96 -6.64
C GLN A 32 22.47 2.64 -5.96
N GLY A 33 21.35 2.06 -6.41
CA GLY A 33 20.80 0.84 -5.82
C GLY A 33 19.87 1.08 -4.63
N VAL A 34 19.61 2.35 -4.25
CA VAL A 34 18.67 2.74 -3.21
C VAL A 34 17.46 3.45 -3.84
N HIS A 35 16.26 3.03 -3.44
CA HIS A 35 15.03 3.74 -3.78
C HIS A 35 14.19 3.96 -2.52
N LEU A 36 13.82 5.21 -2.26
CA LEU A 36 12.95 5.61 -1.16
C LEU A 36 11.52 5.80 -1.68
N GLN A 37 10.57 5.15 -1.02
CA GLN A 37 9.14 5.39 -1.18
C GLN A 37 8.56 5.87 0.15
N VAL A 38 7.76 6.93 0.12
CA VAL A 38 7.10 7.49 1.30
C VAL A 38 5.59 7.52 1.08
N PHE A 39 4.83 7.22 2.12
CA PHE A 39 3.39 7.43 2.17
C PHE A 39 2.98 7.79 3.59
N ALA A 40 2.51 9.03 3.80
CA ALA A 40 2.31 9.57 5.15
C ALA A 40 3.56 9.31 6.01
N ASP A 41 3.42 8.69 7.17
CA ASP A 41 4.51 8.34 8.10
C ASP A 41 5.25 7.03 7.76
N ASP A 42 4.81 6.29 6.73
CA ASP A 42 5.44 5.03 6.31
C ASP A 42 6.55 5.28 5.28
N PHE A 43 7.80 4.96 5.67
CA PHE A 43 8.98 5.02 4.80
C PHE A 43 9.45 3.61 4.41
N ILE A 44 9.72 3.39 3.13
CA ILE A 44 10.32 2.16 2.60
C ILE A 44 11.58 2.47 1.82
N PHE A 45 12.67 1.83 2.22
CA PHE A 45 13.90 1.77 1.46
C PHE A 45 14.01 0.42 0.76
N LEU A 46 14.10 0.45 -0.58
CA LEU A 46 14.55 -0.68 -1.38
C LEU A 46 16.05 -0.53 -1.61
N VAL A 47 16.83 -1.49 -1.13
CA VAL A 47 18.29 -1.50 -1.23
C VAL A 47 18.72 -2.74 -2.01
N ASN A 48 19.46 -2.54 -3.09
CA ASN A 48 19.95 -3.59 -3.97
C ASN A 48 21.43 -3.38 -4.30
N ASP A 49 22.21 -4.46 -4.23
CA ASP A 49 23.63 -4.46 -4.54
C ASP A 49 24.08 -5.87 -4.98
N GLY A 50 25.30 -6.01 -5.50
CA GLY A 50 25.83 -7.25 -6.06
C GLY A 50 25.98 -8.37 -5.03
N THR A 51 26.37 -8.02 -3.80
CA THR A 51 26.58 -8.98 -2.71
C THR A 51 25.80 -8.62 -1.44
N LYS A 52 25.57 -9.63 -0.60
CA LYS A 52 24.92 -9.45 0.71
C LYS A 52 25.67 -8.45 1.60
N GLN A 53 27.00 -8.46 1.55
CA GLN A 53 27.81 -7.58 2.37
C GLN A 53 27.70 -6.13 1.90
N GLU A 54 27.70 -5.90 0.59
CA GLU A 54 27.47 -4.57 0.03
C GLU A 54 26.08 -4.05 0.36
N VAL A 55 25.02 -4.88 0.20
CA VAL A 55 23.65 -4.52 0.62
C VAL A 55 23.60 -4.11 2.10
N LYS A 56 24.31 -4.82 2.99
CA LYS A 56 24.37 -4.45 4.41
C LYS A 56 25.04 -3.09 4.62
N THR A 57 26.20 -2.89 4.01
CA THR A 57 26.97 -1.65 4.13
C THR A 57 26.15 -0.47 3.58
N LEU A 58 25.53 -0.65 2.43
CA LEU A 58 24.67 0.33 1.78
C LEU A 58 23.44 0.64 2.63
N ALA A 59 22.74 -0.38 3.14
CA ALA A 59 21.58 -0.20 4.01
C ALA A 59 21.93 0.55 5.31
N ASN A 60 23.06 0.23 5.95
CA ASN A 60 23.50 0.96 7.15
C ASN A 60 23.87 2.41 6.84
N LYS A 61 24.50 2.69 5.70
CA LYS A 61 24.79 4.06 5.24
C LYS A 61 23.50 4.86 5.03
N VAL A 62 22.53 4.27 4.32
CA VAL A 62 21.20 4.86 4.09
C VAL A 62 20.49 5.17 5.42
N LEU A 63 20.48 4.22 6.36
CA LEU A 63 19.86 4.41 7.67
C LEU A 63 20.55 5.49 8.50
N GLN A 64 21.88 5.62 8.40
CA GLN A 64 22.61 6.69 9.06
C GLN A 64 22.23 8.06 8.49
N THR A 65 22.20 8.18 7.16
CA THR A 65 21.75 9.39 6.48
C THR A 65 20.31 9.76 6.85
N PHE A 66 19.42 8.77 6.84
CA PHE A 66 18.03 8.95 7.26
C PHE A 66 17.92 9.36 8.72
N LYS A 67 18.75 8.79 9.61
CA LYS A 67 18.79 9.15 11.03
C LYS A 67 19.19 10.61 11.21
N THR A 68 20.21 11.10 10.51
CA THR A 68 20.59 12.51 10.53
C THR A 68 19.45 13.43 10.10
N TRP A 69 18.70 13.05 9.06
CA TRP A 69 17.49 13.78 8.67
C TRP A 69 16.42 13.75 9.76
N THR A 70 16.10 12.58 10.33
CA THR A 70 15.11 12.51 11.42
C THR A 70 15.50 13.35 12.63
N ASP A 71 16.79 13.35 13.00
CA ASP A 71 17.31 14.14 14.13
C ASP A 71 17.20 15.64 13.86
N LYS A 72 17.49 16.07 12.62
CA LYS A 72 17.30 17.47 12.17
C LYS A 72 15.85 17.93 12.33
N HIS A 73 14.89 17.07 11.98
CA HIS A 73 13.46 17.39 12.08
C HIS A 73 12.83 17.01 13.43
N LYS A 74 13.63 16.58 14.41
CA LYS A 74 13.17 16.13 15.74
C LYS A 74 12.14 15.00 15.66
N LEU A 75 12.30 14.12 14.68
CA LEU A 75 11.50 12.92 14.48
C LEU A 75 12.17 11.71 15.14
N GLU A 76 11.35 10.82 15.69
CA GLU A 76 11.82 9.59 16.34
C GLU A 76 11.44 8.36 15.51
N ILE A 77 12.42 7.50 15.24
CA ILE A 77 12.21 6.24 14.53
C ILE A 77 11.75 5.19 15.54
N SER A 78 10.54 4.66 15.36
CA SER A 78 10.04 3.54 16.17
C SER A 78 10.73 2.23 15.78
N LEU A 79 11.74 1.83 16.56
CA LEU A 79 12.51 0.61 16.31
C LEU A 79 11.67 -0.68 16.41
N ASP A 80 10.59 -0.68 17.20
CA ASP A 80 9.69 -1.83 17.30
C ASP A 80 8.82 -2.02 16.06
N LYS A 81 8.50 -0.94 15.35
CA LYS A 81 7.75 -0.98 14.09
C LYS A 81 8.67 -1.17 12.88
N THR A 82 9.94 -0.78 13.01
CA THR A 82 10.93 -0.85 11.93
C THR A 82 11.42 -2.28 11.78
N ASN A 83 11.25 -2.83 10.58
CA ASN A 83 11.70 -4.18 10.24
C ASN A 83 12.35 -4.17 8.86
N TYR A 84 13.25 -5.12 8.61
CA TYR A 84 13.77 -5.36 7.26
C TYR A 84 13.29 -6.71 6.72
N LEU A 85 13.01 -6.73 5.41
CA LEU A 85 12.70 -7.92 4.63
C LEU A 85 13.81 -8.14 3.61
N HIS A 86 14.42 -9.32 3.60
CA HIS A 86 15.40 -9.69 2.59
C HIS A 86 14.75 -10.58 1.52
N ILE A 87 14.70 -10.10 0.29
CA ILE A 87 14.16 -10.81 -0.86
C ILE A 87 15.25 -11.73 -1.43
N LYS A 88 15.01 -13.05 -1.38
CA LYS A 88 16.00 -14.03 -1.85
C LYS A 88 15.91 -14.22 -3.37
N LYS A 89 17.04 -14.08 -4.08
CA LYS A 89 17.15 -14.53 -5.48
C LYS A 89 17.17 -16.07 -5.58
N ASN A 90 17.85 -16.75 -4.66
CA ASN A 90 17.85 -18.22 -4.55
C ASN A 90 17.02 -18.66 -3.32
N ARG A 91 15.87 -19.31 -3.57
CA ARG A 91 14.93 -19.76 -2.53
C ARG A 91 15.50 -20.85 -1.61
N SER A 92 16.47 -21.63 -2.11
CA SER A 92 17.09 -22.73 -1.35
C SER A 92 18.31 -22.31 -0.53
N GLY A 93 18.72 -21.04 -0.61
CA GLY A 93 19.89 -20.53 0.11
C GLY A 93 19.65 -20.30 1.60
N PRO A 94 20.71 -20.37 2.43
CA PRO A 94 20.63 -20.13 3.86
C PRO A 94 20.08 -18.74 4.15
N MET A 95 19.34 -18.65 5.26
CA MET A 95 18.74 -17.41 5.71
C MET A 95 19.83 -16.41 6.08
N TRP A 96 19.74 -15.19 5.54
CA TRP A 96 20.71 -14.14 5.80
C TRP A 96 20.21 -13.25 6.94
N TYR A 97 21.04 -13.13 7.98
CA TYR A 97 20.89 -12.15 9.05
C TYR A 97 21.91 -11.06 8.81
N SER A 98 21.43 -9.91 8.34
CA SER A 98 22.27 -8.84 7.84
C SER A 98 22.98 -8.08 8.94
N GLY A 99 22.50 -8.13 10.19
CA GLY A 99 22.99 -7.24 11.24
C GLY A 99 22.89 -5.78 10.83
N ILE A 100 21.81 -5.42 10.12
CA ILE A 100 21.45 -4.02 9.85
C ILE A 100 21.14 -3.34 11.18
N LYS A 101 21.73 -2.17 11.39
CA LYS A 101 21.59 -1.39 12.61
C LYS A 101 21.07 0.01 12.29
N SER A 102 20.21 0.52 13.17
CA SER A 102 19.89 1.94 13.24
C SER A 102 20.52 2.48 14.53
N GLY A 103 21.61 3.24 14.39
CA GLY A 103 22.46 3.62 15.51
C GLY A 103 23.08 2.39 16.21
N GLN A 104 22.85 2.26 17.52
CA GLN A 104 23.35 1.12 18.31
C GLN A 104 22.41 -0.11 18.26
N ASN A 105 21.18 0.05 17.78
CA ASN A 105 20.14 -0.97 17.88
C ASN A 105 20.02 -1.77 16.56
N SER A 106 19.87 -3.09 16.68
CA SER A 106 19.66 -3.96 15.53
C SER A 106 18.20 -3.91 15.06
N ILE A 107 17.98 -3.74 13.76
CA ILE A 107 16.64 -3.84 13.18
C ILE A 107 16.23 -5.31 13.09
N LYS A 108 14.99 -5.62 13.47
CA LYS A 108 14.47 -6.99 13.42
C LYS A 108 14.23 -7.42 11.96
N ARG A 109 14.58 -8.67 11.65
CA ARG A 109 14.21 -9.30 10.37
C ARG A 109 12.77 -9.77 10.44
N ALA A 110 11.97 -9.44 9.43
CA ALA A 110 10.67 -10.05 9.22
C ALA A 110 10.70 -10.98 7.99
N SER A 111 9.89 -12.05 8.00
CA SER A 111 9.61 -12.86 6.80
C SER A 111 8.43 -12.30 6.00
N VAL A 112 7.59 -11.49 6.63
CA VAL A 112 6.45 -10.81 6.04
C VAL A 112 6.37 -9.40 6.61
N ILE A 113 6.28 -8.39 5.76
CA ILE A 113 6.04 -6.99 6.16
C ILE A 113 4.67 -6.53 5.66
N LYS A 114 4.02 -5.64 6.41
CA LYS A 114 2.78 -4.99 5.98
C LYS A 114 3.12 -3.59 5.49
N TYR A 115 2.73 -3.27 4.26
CA TYR A 115 2.87 -1.93 3.69
C TYR A 115 1.59 -1.55 2.96
N LEU A 116 1.00 -0.40 3.31
CA LEU A 116 -0.27 0.08 2.74
C LEU A 116 -1.40 -0.97 2.74
N GLY A 117 -1.40 -1.88 3.72
CA GLY A 117 -2.39 -2.96 3.78
C GLY A 117 -2.07 -4.21 2.95
N VAL A 118 -1.02 -4.18 2.13
CA VAL A 118 -0.47 -5.37 1.43
C VAL A 118 0.52 -6.08 2.34
N LEU A 119 0.47 -7.43 2.36
CA LEU A 119 1.48 -8.24 3.04
C LEU A 119 2.52 -8.72 2.01
N ILE A 120 3.78 -8.35 2.19
CA ILE A 120 4.88 -8.70 1.30
C ILE A 120 5.74 -9.75 2.00
N ASP A 121 5.81 -10.96 1.45
CA ASP A 121 6.68 -12.04 1.93
C ASP A 121 8.06 -12.04 1.26
N ASP A 122 9.04 -12.64 1.93
CA ASP A 122 10.44 -12.73 1.47
C ASP A 122 10.64 -13.52 0.18
N GLY A 123 9.62 -14.30 -0.22
CA GLY A 123 9.57 -15.02 -1.50
C GLY A 123 8.91 -14.25 -2.64
N LEU A 124 8.42 -13.02 -2.39
CA LEU A 124 7.61 -12.18 -3.29
C LEU A 124 6.46 -12.94 -3.96
N ASN A 125 5.92 -13.95 -3.29
CA ASN A 125 4.85 -14.77 -3.84
C ASN A 125 3.47 -14.33 -3.33
N PHE A 126 3.37 -13.34 -2.45
CA PHE A 126 2.15 -12.80 -1.86
C PHE A 126 1.24 -13.86 -1.19
N ALA A 127 1.79 -15.01 -0.78
CA ALA A 127 0.99 -16.08 -0.17
C ALA A 127 0.42 -15.64 1.19
N ALA A 128 1.21 -14.92 1.99
CA ALA A 128 0.76 -14.39 3.27
C ALA A 128 -0.42 -13.43 3.09
N HIS A 129 -0.35 -12.55 2.09
CA HIS A 129 -1.43 -11.62 1.75
C HIS A 129 -2.70 -12.33 1.34
N LEU A 130 -2.61 -13.30 0.43
CA LEU A 130 -3.78 -14.05 0.00
C LEU A 130 -4.39 -14.90 1.10
N SER A 131 -3.59 -15.45 2.00
CA SER A 131 -4.09 -16.16 3.18
C SER A 131 -4.87 -15.21 4.10
N ALA A 132 -4.34 -14.01 4.34
CA ALA A 132 -5.02 -12.99 5.13
C ALA A 132 -6.34 -12.53 4.46
N ILE A 133 -6.34 -12.31 3.15
CA ILE A 133 -7.54 -12.00 2.37
C ILE A 133 -8.56 -13.13 2.45
N LYS A 134 -8.12 -14.38 2.27
CA LYS A 134 -8.96 -15.56 2.37
C LYS A 134 -9.61 -15.64 3.75
N ASN A 135 -8.85 -15.47 4.82
CA ASN A 135 -9.37 -15.54 6.19
C ASN A 135 -10.38 -14.43 6.46
N LYS A 136 -10.08 -13.18 6.07
CA LYS A 136 -11.03 -12.06 6.17
C LYS A 136 -12.31 -12.34 5.38
N SER A 137 -12.17 -12.83 4.15
CA SER A 137 -13.29 -13.20 3.29
C SER A 137 -14.13 -14.33 3.90
N LEU A 138 -13.52 -15.34 4.52
CA LEU A 138 -14.23 -16.42 5.20
C LEU A 138 -14.97 -15.94 6.46
N ILE A 139 -14.37 -15.05 7.25
CA ILE A 139 -15.03 -14.43 8.42
C ILE A 139 -16.26 -13.65 7.95
N LEU A 140 -16.12 -12.82 6.91
CA LEU A 140 -17.24 -12.10 6.31
C LEU A 140 -18.31 -13.05 5.78
N HIS A 141 -17.91 -14.11 5.07
CA HIS A 141 -18.83 -15.12 4.57
C HIS A 141 -19.60 -15.80 5.70
N GLN A 142 -18.93 -16.16 6.79
CA GLN A 142 -19.55 -16.79 7.95
C GLN A 142 -20.51 -15.84 8.65
N GLY A 143 -20.12 -14.57 8.82
CA GLY A 143 -21.00 -13.52 9.33
C GLY A 143 -22.27 -13.38 8.49
N LEU A 144 -22.13 -13.32 7.17
CA LEU A 144 -23.27 -13.27 6.25
C LEU A 144 -24.15 -14.52 6.34
N LYS A 145 -23.54 -15.71 6.42
CA LYS A 145 -24.27 -16.97 6.58
C LYS A 145 -25.11 -16.94 7.87
N ASN A 146 -24.54 -16.46 8.97
CA ASN A 146 -25.23 -16.36 10.25
C ASN A 146 -26.41 -15.38 10.18
N VAL A 147 -26.25 -14.21 9.56
CA VAL A 147 -27.34 -13.23 9.38
C VAL A 147 -28.44 -13.77 8.46
N SER A 148 -28.06 -14.46 7.37
CA SER A 148 -29.02 -15.09 6.45
C SER A 148 -29.74 -16.31 7.01
N GLY A 149 -29.24 -16.91 8.10
CA GLY A 149 -29.91 -17.99 8.82
C GLY A 149 -30.97 -17.49 9.82
N ILE A 150 -30.87 -16.24 10.27
CA ILE A 150 -31.78 -15.60 11.24
C ILE A 150 -32.87 -14.77 10.53
N SER A 151 -32.53 -14.18 9.38
CA SER A 151 -33.46 -13.42 8.54
C SER A 151 -33.63 -14.13 7.19
N TRP A 152 -34.83 -14.60 6.90
CA TRP A 152 -35.11 -15.43 5.73
C TRP A 152 -34.97 -14.71 4.38
N GLU A 153 -34.61 -13.42 4.34
CA GLU A 153 -34.65 -12.63 3.11
C GLU A 153 -33.49 -11.64 2.95
N LEU A 154 -32.24 -12.09 3.16
CA LEU A 154 -31.18 -11.46 2.37
C LEU A 154 -31.39 -11.88 0.91
N SER A 155 -32.01 -11.01 0.12
CA SER A 155 -32.26 -11.27 -1.30
C SER A 155 -30.95 -11.61 -2.01
N ARG A 156 -31.03 -12.47 -3.04
CA ARG A 156 -29.89 -12.85 -3.88
C ARG A 156 -29.07 -11.64 -4.33
N ASN A 157 -29.76 -10.53 -4.60
CA ASN A 157 -29.16 -9.25 -5.00
C ASN A 157 -28.28 -8.64 -3.89
N ILE A 158 -28.71 -8.66 -2.62
CA ILE A 158 -27.91 -8.12 -1.51
C ILE A 158 -26.65 -8.96 -1.29
N ARG A 159 -26.76 -10.30 -1.34
CA ARG A 159 -25.61 -11.21 -1.22
C ARG A 159 -24.60 -10.99 -2.35
N ARG A 160 -25.10 -10.81 -3.56
CA ARG A 160 -24.30 -10.47 -4.75
C ARG A 160 -23.59 -9.12 -4.58
N GLN A 161 -24.30 -8.08 -4.14
CA GLN A 161 -23.73 -6.76 -3.92
C GLN A 161 -22.63 -6.79 -2.86
N LEU A 162 -22.83 -7.50 -1.75
CA LEU A 162 -21.82 -7.67 -0.70
C LEU A 162 -20.56 -8.40 -1.20
N TYR A 163 -20.72 -9.40 -2.06
CA TYR A 163 -19.58 -10.05 -2.71
C TYR A 163 -18.80 -9.05 -3.58
N LEU A 164 -19.49 -8.28 -4.42
CA LEU A 164 -18.88 -7.31 -5.34
C LEU A 164 -18.20 -6.14 -4.61
N THR A 165 -18.78 -5.64 -3.52
CA THR A 165 -18.27 -4.46 -2.81
C THR A 165 -17.16 -4.80 -1.83
N VAL A 166 -17.24 -5.95 -1.14
CA VAL A 166 -16.31 -6.28 -0.06
C VAL A 166 -15.28 -7.31 -0.51
N VAL A 167 -15.73 -8.48 -0.93
CA VAL A 167 -14.83 -9.61 -1.20
C VAL A 167 -13.98 -9.35 -2.43
N GLU A 168 -14.64 -8.91 -3.50
CA GLU A 168 -13.98 -8.63 -4.75
C GLU A 168 -12.99 -7.46 -4.61
N LYS A 169 -13.38 -6.34 -3.99
CA LYS A 169 -12.47 -5.19 -3.80
C LYS A 169 -11.25 -5.53 -2.94
N VAL A 170 -11.43 -6.31 -1.88
CA VAL A 170 -10.31 -6.76 -1.02
C VAL A 170 -9.35 -7.66 -1.81
N ILE A 171 -9.86 -8.51 -2.69
CA ILE A 171 -9.04 -9.40 -3.53
C ILE A 171 -8.32 -8.60 -4.64
N LEU A 172 -9.01 -7.66 -5.28
CA LEU A 172 -8.48 -6.86 -6.39
C LEU A 172 -7.37 -5.90 -5.97
N TYR A 173 -7.23 -5.62 -4.67
CA TYR A 173 -6.11 -4.82 -4.15
C TYR A 173 -4.75 -5.51 -4.35
N ALA A 174 -4.72 -6.84 -4.54
CA ALA A 174 -3.51 -7.61 -4.78
C ALA A 174 -3.25 -7.80 -6.28
N HIS A 175 -2.21 -7.15 -6.82
CA HIS A 175 -1.93 -7.12 -8.26
C HIS A 175 -1.30 -8.42 -8.82
N ASN A 176 -0.47 -9.13 -8.05
CA ASN A 176 0.34 -10.26 -8.58
C ASN A 176 -0.26 -11.63 -8.25
N ILE A 177 -1.01 -12.19 -9.20
CA ILE A 177 -1.67 -13.51 -9.07
C ILE A 177 -0.98 -14.55 -9.98
N THR A 178 -0.20 -15.44 -9.37
CA THR A 178 0.37 -16.66 -9.97
C THR A 178 -0.69 -17.74 -10.19
N ALA A 179 -0.41 -18.74 -11.04
CA ALA A 179 -1.34 -19.84 -11.35
C ALA A 179 -1.85 -20.60 -10.10
N ARG A 180 -0.98 -20.83 -9.10
CA ARG A 180 -1.37 -21.45 -7.82
C ARG A 180 -2.38 -20.59 -7.06
N GLN A 181 -2.19 -19.28 -7.11
CA GLN A 181 -3.07 -18.32 -6.47
C GLN A 181 -4.43 -18.22 -7.19
N GLN A 182 -4.47 -18.41 -8.51
CA GLN A 182 -5.74 -18.48 -9.27
C GLN A 182 -6.66 -19.58 -8.73
N LYS A 183 -6.13 -20.79 -8.50
CA LYS A 183 -6.90 -21.91 -7.89
C LYS A 183 -7.45 -21.53 -6.51
N HIS A 184 -6.65 -20.85 -5.69
CA HIS A 184 -7.10 -20.39 -4.38
C HIS A 184 -8.20 -19.33 -4.47
N LEU A 185 -8.07 -18.36 -5.37
CA LEU A 185 -9.10 -17.35 -5.62
C LEU A 185 -10.40 -17.98 -6.13
N SER A 186 -10.32 -18.93 -7.06
CA SER A 186 -11.49 -19.69 -7.54
C SER A 186 -12.18 -20.45 -6.42
N SER A 187 -11.42 -21.04 -5.49
CA SER A 187 -11.98 -21.72 -4.31
C SER A 187 -12.72 -20.75 -3.37
N ILE A 188 -12.19 -19.54 -3.17
CA ILE A 188 -12.85 -18.47 -2.39
C ILE A 188 -14.14 -18.04 -3.09
N GLN A 189 -14.05 -17.66 -4.37
CA GLN A 189 -15.19 -17.22 -5.18
C GLN A 189 -16.32 -18.27 -5.18
N ARG A 190 -15.98 -19.55 -5.34
CA ARG A 190 -16.94 -20.66 -5.34
C ARG A 190 -17.85 -20.67 -4.11
N LYS A 191 -17.31 -20.41 -2.91
CA LYS A 191 -18.12 -20.39 -1.67
C LYS A 191 -19.19 -19.31 -1.71
N PHE A 192 -18.88 -18.13 -2.25
CA PHE A 192 -19.85 -17.05 -2.41
C PHE A 192 -20.86 -17.34 -3.51
N LEU A 193 -20.41 -17.90 -4.62
CA LEU A 193 -21.29 -18.26 -5.73
C LEU A 193 -22.32 -19.31 -5.31
N LEU A 194 -21.92 -20.35 -4.58
CA LEU A 194 -22.85 -21.36 -4.06
C LEU A 194 -23.88 -20.76 -3.09
N ASN A 195 -23.46 -19.84 -2.21
CA ASN A 195 -24.38 -19.15 -1.29
C ASN A 195 -25.36 -18.20 -2.02
N THR A 196 -24.88 -17.53 -3.07
CA THR A 196 -25.71 -16.58 -3.85
C THR A 196 -26.71 -17.31 -4.75
N THR A 197 -26.26 -18.38 -5.41
CA THR A 197 -27.09 -19.15 -6.36
C THR A 197 -27.98 -20.20 -5.69
N GLY A 198 -27.61 -20.72 -4.52
CA GLY A 198 -28.26 -21.87 -3.91
C GLY A 198 -28.03 -23.19 -4.68
N ALA A 199 -27.11 -23.22 -5.65
CA ALA A 199 -26.85 -24.39 -6.48
C ALA A 199 -26.18 -25.54 -5.71
N TYR A 200 -26.29 -26.76 -6.24
CA TYR A 200 -25.64 -27.94 -5.66
C TYR A 200 -24.12 -27.78 -5.55
N SER A 201 -23.54 -28.35 -4.50
CA SER A 201 -22.09 -28.32 -4.24
C SER A 201 -21.25 -28.99 -5.34
N THR A 202 -21.87 -29.80 -6.21
CA THR A 202 -21.25 -30.45 -7.38
C THR A 202 -21.23 -29.56 -8.63
N THR A 203 -22.00 -28.45 -8.65
CA THR A 203 -22.11 -27.56 -9.81
C THR A 203 -20.74 -26.97 -10.18
N PRO A 204 -20.26 -27.07 -11.43
CA PRO A 204 -18.95 -26.52 -11.82
C PRO A 204 -18.83 -25.01 -11.54
N THR A 205 -17.66 -24.55 -11.08
CA THR A 205 -17.45 -23.12 -10.74
C THR A 205 -17.65 -22.21 -11.95
N ALA A 206 -17.23 -22.64 -13.13
CA ALA A 206 -17.42 -21.90 -14.38
C ALA A 206 -18.92 -21.69 -14.69
N ALA A 207 -19.75 -22.71 -14.48
CA ALA A 207 -21.20 -22.59 -14.65
C ALA A 207 -21.81 -21.58 -13.67
N LEU A 208 -21.37 -21.60 -12.40
CA LEU A 208 -21.82 -20.64 -11.39
C LEU A 208 -21.42 -19.19 -11.75
N GLN A 209 -20.21 -19.01 -12.29
CA GLN A 209 -19.70 -17.73 -12.77
C GLN A 209 -20.56 -17.20 -13.93
N SER A 210 -20.84 -18.02 -14.93
CA SER A 210 -21.68 -17.66 -16.08
C SER A 210 -23.11 -17.34 -15.66
N LEU A 211 -23.71 -18.15 -14.78
CA LEU A 211 -25.09 -17.97 -14.30
C LEU A 211 -25.26 -16.67 -13.49
N GLU A 212 -24.22 -16.26 -12.77
CA GLU A 212 -24.17 -14.98 -12.08
C GLU A 212 -23.62 -13.84 -12.97
N GLY A 213 -23.13 -14.10 -14.19
CA GLY A 213 -22.43 -13.06 -14.98
C GLY A 213 -21.23 -12.45 -14.23
N LEU A 214 -20.49 -13.28 -13.48
CA LEU A 214 -19.31 -12.86 -12.72
C LEU A 214 -18.05 -13.45 -13.36
N MET A 215 -17.09 -12.59 -13.66
CA MET A 215 -15.80 -13.05 -14.17
C MET A 215 -15.02 -13.84 -13.11
N PRO A 216 -14.18 -14.80 -13.53
CA PRO A 216 -13.17 -15.37 -12.66
C PRO A 216 -12.30 -14.29 -12.02
N LEU A 217 -12.12 -14.36 -10.71
CA LEU A 217 -11.39 -13.33 -9.93
C LEU A 217 -10.00 -13.01 -10.50
N HIS A 218 -9.28 -14.02 -11.00
CA HIS A 218 -7.96 -13.82 -11.57
C HIS A 218 -7.97 -13.02 -12.87
N ILE A 219 -9.00 -13.19 -13.72
CA ILE A 219 -9.19 -12.41 -14.95
C ILE A 219 -9.52 -10.96 -14.57
N LYS A 220 -10.46 -10.78 -13.63
CA LYS A 220 -10.87 -9.46 -13.17
C LYS A 220 -9.71 -8.68 -12.54
N ALA A 221 -8.85 -9.34 -11.78
CA ALA A 221 -7.65 -8.73 -11.21
C ALA A 221 -6.63 -8.29 -12.27
N LYS A 222 -6.40 -9.09 -13.31
CA LYS A 222 -5.56 -8.69 -14.45
C LYS A 222 -6.14 -7.48 -15.19
N MET A 223 -7.45 -7.48 -15.42
CA MET A 223 -8.16 -6.36 -16.04
C MET A 223 -8.00 -5.07 -15.22
N GLN A 224 -8.24 -5.13 -13.90
CA GLN A 224 -8.11 -3.97 -13.02
C GLN A 224 -6.67 -3.46 -12.92
N SER A 225 -5.69 -4.36 -12.88
CA SER A 225 -4.27 -4.00 -12.96
C SER A 225 -3.95 -3.24 -14.24
N THR A 226 -4.46 -3.71 -15.38
CA THR A 226 -4.26 -3.06 -16.68
C THR A 226 -4.86 -1.66 -16.66
N LEU A 227 -6.11 -1.51 -16.19
CA LEU A 227 -6.76 -0.21 -16.05
C LEU A 227 -5.99 0.76 -15.14
N VAL A 228 -5.46 0.30 -14.00
CA VAL A 228 -4.65 1.13 -13.11
C VAL A 228 -3.34 1.55 -13.78
N ARG A 229 -2.69 0.62 -14.49
CA ARG A 229 -1.42 0.89 -15.18
C ARG A 229 -1.57 1.94 -16.28
N VAL A 230 -2.63 1.82 -17.08
CA VAL A 230 -2.89 2.72 -18.21
C VAL A 230 -3.49 4.05 -17.73
N GLY A 231 -4.56 4.00 -16.94
CA GLY A 231 -5.34 5.19 -16.56
C GLY A 231 -4.88 5.93 -15.31
N ARG A 232 -4.00 5.36 -14.47
CA ARG A 232 -3.49 6.06 -13.26
C ARG A 232 -1.98 6.24 -13.26
N LEU A 233 -1.24 5.24 -13.72
CA LEU A 233 0.22 5.31 -13.75
C LEU A 233 0.76 5.90 -15.05
N GLY A 234 -0.09 6.12 -16.06
CA GLY A 234 0.33 6.64 -17.37
C GLY A 234 1.36 5.73 -18.03
N ARG A 235 1.16 4.40 -17.99
CA ARG A 235 2.09 3.43 -18.57
C ARG A 235 1.39 2.56 -19.60
N ASN A 236 1.99 2.46 -20.78
CA ASN A 236 1.53 1.57 -21.83
C ASN A 236 1.57 0.12 -21.36
N CYS A 237 0.68 -0.69 -21.92
CA CYS A 237 0.74 -2.10 -21.63
C CYS A 237 0.11 -3.02 -22.66
N ASP A 238 0.64 -4.22 -22.71
CA ASP A 238 0.06 -5.30 -23.49
C ASP A 238 -0.79 -6.22 -22.61
N TYR A 239 -1.97 -6.58 -23.10
CA TYR A 239 -2.85 -7.57 -22.47
C TYR A 239 -3.50 -8.44 -23.55
N GLU A 240 -3.26 -9.75 -23.48
CA GLU A 240 -3.81 -10.76 -24.40
C GLU A 240 -3.62 -10.44 -25.89
N GLY A 241 -2.47 -9.85 -26.25
CA GLY A 241 -2.13 -9.50 -27.63
C GLY A 241 -2.64 -8.13 -28.08
N PHE A 242 -3.37 -7.40 -27.23
CA PHE A 242 -3.78 -6.02 -27.46
C PHE A 242 -2.82 -5.05 -26.77
N HIS A 243 -2.38 -4.04 -27.52
CA HIS A 243 -1.60 -2.93 -27.00
C HIS A 243 -2.53 -1.82 -26.50
N PHE A 244 -2.34 -1.41 -25.26
CA PHE A 244 -3.05 -0.31 -24.63
C PHE A 244 -2.09 0.87 -24.44
N ASP A 245 -2.29 1.90 -25.25
CA ASP A 245 -1.61 3.18 -25.11
C ASP A 245 -2.29 4.02 -24.03
N HIS A 246 -1.54 4.53 -23.07
CA HIS A 246 -2.07 5.36 -21.99
C HIS A 246 -2.58 6.72 -22.49
N GLU A 247 -2.09 7.21 -23.63
CA GLU A 247 -2.53 8.48 -24.22
C GLU A 247 -3.98 8.42 -24.72
N ASN A 248 -4.47 7.22 -25.05
CA ASN A 248 -5.85 7.00 -25.49
C ASN A 248 -6.89 7.06 -24.35
N TYR A 249 -6.45 7.21 -23.10
CA TYR A 249 -7.31 7.19 -21.92
C TYR A 249 -7.27 8.53 -21.19
N GLU A 250 -8.44 8.98 -20.75
CA GLU A 250 -8.56 10.17 -19.92
C GLU A 250 -7.77 9.99 -18.63
N GLN A 251 -6.79 10.86 -18.43
CA GLN A 251 -5.96 10.87 -17.24
C GLN A 251 -6.67 11.67 -16.14
N PRO A 252 -6.70 11.18 -14.89
CA PRO A 252 -7.31 11.93 -13.80
C PRO A 252 -6.66 13.31 -13.68
N SER A 253 -7.48 14.36 -13.68
CA SER A 253 -7.02 15.72 -13.40
C SER A 253 -6.30 15.72 -12.05
N SER A 254 -5.02 16.14 -12.03
CA SER A 254 -4.29 16.28 -10.78
C SER A 254 -5.07 17.22 -9.84
N PRO A 255 -5.36 16.83 -8.59
CA PRO A 255 -6.03 17.70 -7.61
C PRO A 255 -5.28 19.02 -7.38
N SER A 256 -3.99 19.04 -7.72
CA SER A 256 -3.11 20.21 -7.61
C SER A 256 -2.23 20.29 -8.85
N THR A 257 -2.32 21.40 -9.60
CA THR A 257 -1.43 21.65 -10.76
C THR A 257 0.02 21.88 -10.33
N ILE A 258 0.26 22.16 -9.06
CA ILE A 258 1.56 22.52 -8.48
C ILE A 258 1.78 21.70 -7.20
N HIS A 259 2.93 21.02 -7.10
CA HIS A 259 3.34 20.29 -5.90
C HIS A 259 3.56 21.27 -4.73
N PRO A 260 3.10 20.99 -3.50
CA PRO A 260 3.23 21.91 -2.36
C PRO A 260 4.67 22.43 -2.15
N ALA A 261 5.68 21.58 -2.36
CA ALA A 261 7.09 21.95 -2.21
C ALA A 261 7.66 22.83 -3.33
N LEU A 262 6.85 23.19 -4.33
CA LEU A 262 7.19 24.17 -5.37
C LEU A 262 6.57 25.54 -5.07
N PHE A 263 5.74 25.67 -4.04
CA PHE A 263 5.27 26.97 -3.57
C PHE A 263 6.37 27.64 -2.75
N SER A 264 7.02 28.66 -3.32
CA SER A 264 7.90 29.55 -2.54
C SER A 264 7.07 30.30 -1.51
N LEU A 265 7.23 29.94 -0.23
CA LEU A 265 6.62 30.63 0.90
C LEU A 265 7.41 31.89 1.30
N GLU A 266 8.64 32.05 0.80
CA GLU A 266 9.57 33.12 1.19
C GLU A 266 9.05 34.52 0.82
N ASP A 267 8.27 34.65 -0.25
CA ASP A 267 7.77 35.95 -0.73
C ASP A 267 6.44 36.41 -0.10
N ARG A 268 5.89 35.65 0.87
CA ARG A 268 4.54 35.93 1.42
C ARG A 268 4.43 35.98 2.93
N ILE A 269 5.47 35.63 3.67
CA ILE A 269 5.49 35.84 5.12
C ILE A 269 5.85 37.30 5.36
N SER A 270 4.83 38.17 5.44
CA SER A 270 5.02 39.53 5.94
C SER A 270 5.44 39.42 7.40
N HIS A 271 6.72 39.71 7.69
CA HIS A 271 7.18 39.98 9.05
C HIS A 271 6.52 41.27 9.53
N GLY A 272 5.25 41.17 9.95
CA GLY A 272 4.51 42.28 10.55
C GLY A 272 5.23 42.71 11.83
N GLY A 273 6.04 43.75 11.72
CA GLY A 273 6.70 44.38 12.84
C GLY A 273 5.67 44.79 13.89
N ALA A 274 5.93 44.42 15.14
CA ALA A 274 5.16 44.83 16.29
C ALA A 274 5.11 46.37 16.35
N ARG A 275 3.95 46.97 16.09
CA ARG A 275 3.70 48.36 16.44
C ARG A 275 3.34 48.43 17.92
N SER A 276 4.27 48.95 18.71
CA SER A 276 4.05 49.35 20.10
C SER A 276 2.95 50.42 20.18
N PHE A 277 1.83 50.08 20.80
CA PHE A 277 0.84 51.08 21.25
C PHE A 277 1.34 51.69 22.56
N GLN A 278 1.83 52.93 22.50
CA GLN A 278 1.93 53.78 23.69
C GLN A 278 0.53 54.31 24.03
N GLN A 279 0.02 53.97 25.21
CA GLN A 279 -1.10 54.67 25.83
C GLN A 279 -0.64 56.04 26.31
N ASN A 280 -1.22 57.11 25.75
CA ASN A 280 -1.20 58.43 26.36
C ASN A 280 -2.49 58.63 27.16
N ALA A 281 -2.31 58.91 28.44
CA ALA A 281 -3.36 59.28 29.38
C ALA A 281 -3.90 60.68 29.09
N LYS A 282 -5.24 60.81 29.12
CA LYS A 282 -5.97 61.85 29.84
C LYS A 282 -7.38 61.35 30.13
#